data_AF-A0A180G8Q1-F1
#
_entry.id   AF-A0A180G8Q1-F1
#
_cell.length_a   1.000
_cell.length_b   1.000
_cell.length_c   1.000
_cell.angle_alpha   90.00
_cell.angle_beta   90.00
_cell.angle_gamma   90.00
#
_symmetry.space_group_name_H-M   'P 1'
#
loop_
_entity.id
_entity.type
_entity.pdbx_description
1 polymer ?
#
loop_
_entity_poly.entity_id
_entity_poly.type
_entity_poly.pdbx_seq_one_letter_code
_entity_poly.pdbx_strand_id
1 'polypeptide(L)'
;MESTTTASNSKRYRLNGKNYATRSTMMQAEMYSIGCLALVKKEVVTNLAEENIKLYVLTMKHLDEEHIAIVNSKFGSDKEGEGLELWELFKNKYASNEAHHQMRALGEFIDLKFKETKDFVKEIQSGISNIGA
;
A
#
# COMPACT_ATOMS: atom_id res chain seq x y z
N MET A 1 34.17 19.86 -17.03
CA MET A 1 33.49 19.46 -15.79
C MET A 1 32.28 18.65 -16.19
N GLU A 2 32.41 17.33 -16.18
CA GLU A 2 31.31 16.41 -16.50
C GLU A 2 30.58 16.11 -15.20
N SER A 3 29.37 16.65 -15.05
CA SER A 3 28.55 16.39 -13.88
C SER A 3 27.94 15.00 -14.04
N THR A 4 28.52 14.02 -13.34
CA THR A 4 27.98 12.66 -13.26
C THR A 4 26.71 12.70 -12.42
N THR A 5 25.56 12.78 -13.09
CA THR A 5 24.26 12.52 -12.48
C THR A 5 24.22 11.05 -12.08
N THR A 6 24.54 10.75 -10.83
CA THR A 6 24.28 9.44 -10.22
C THR A 6 22.77 9.23 -10.20
N ALA A 7 22.26 8.55 -11.22
CA ALA A 7 20.91 7.98 -11.18
C ALA A 7 20.87 6.99 -10.01
N SER A 8 20.29 7.41 -8.90
CA SER A 8 19.89 6.53 -7.80
C SER A 8 18.95 5.48 -8.37
N ASN A 9 19.51 4.33 -8.76
CA ASN A 9 18.82 3.18 -9.33
C ASN A 9 18.06 2.43 -8.21
N SER A 10 17.22 3.15 -7.46
CA SER A 10 16.22 2.53 -6.61
C SER A 10 15.25 1.85 -7.56
N LYS A 11 15.30 0.51 -7.59
CA LYS A 11 14.47 -0.34 -8.43
C LYS A 11 13.01 -0.11 -8.00
N ARG A 12 12.33 0.86 -8.60
CA ARG A 12 10.94 1.19 -8.29
C ARG A 12 10.07 -0.02 -8.63
N TYR A 13 9.47 -0.62 -7.62
CA TYR A 13 8.52 -1.72 -7.82
C TYR A 13 7.22 -1.17 -8.37
N ARG A 14 7.08 -1.19 -9.69
CA ARG A 14 5.84 -0.81 -10.36
C ARG A 14 4.74 -1.81 -9.99
N LEU A 15 3.56 -1.30 -9.68
CA LEU A 15 2.40 -2.12 -9.34
C LEU A 15 2.06 -3.06 -10.51
N ASN A 16 1.87 -4.34 -10.22
CA ASN A 16 1.31 -5.34 -11.13
C ASN A 16 0.38 -6.30 -10.36
N GLY A 17 -0.35 -7.15 -11.10
CA GLY A 17 -1.33 -8.05 -10.51
C GLY A 17 -0.79 -9.10 -9.52
N LYS A 18 0.52 -9.31 -9.45
CA LYS A 18 1.17 -10.32 -8.59
C LYS A 18 1.94 -9.73 -7.42
N ASN A 19 2.17 -8.42 -7.39
CA ASN A 19 3.06 -7.78 -6.42
C ASN A 19 2.38 -6.76 -5.52
N TYR A 20 1.04 -6.65 -5.57
CA TYR A 20 0.30 -5.63 -4.83
C TYR A 20 0.66 -5.62 -3.35
N ALA A 21 0.78 -6.80 -2.71
CA ALA A 21 1.05 -6.92 -1.30
C ALA A 21 2.45 -6.36 -0.95
N THR A 22 3.51 -6.83 -1.62
CA THR A 22 4.88 -6.30 -1.47
C THR A 22 4.94 -4.81 -1.75
N ARG A 23 4.28 -4.34 -2.81
CA ARG A 23 4.22 -2.93 -3.19
C ARG A 23 3.50 -2.09 -2.14
N SER A 24 2.41 -2.60 -1.55
CA SER A 24 1.67 -1.92 -0.48
C SER A 24 2.54 -1.73 0.76
N THR A 25 3.27 -2.76 1.20
CA THR A 25 4.22 -2.67 2.32
C THR A 25 5.32 -1.63 2.06
N MET A 26 5.94 -1.66 0.87
CA MET A 26 6.98 -0.69 0.51
C MET A 26 6.42 0.74 0.44
N MET A 27 5.24 0.91 -0.16
CA MET A 27 4.59 2.21 -0.22
C MET A 27 4.24 2.76 1.16
N GLN A 28 3.77 1.92 2.10
CA GLN A 28 3.50 2.38 3.46
C GLN A 28 4.78 2.83 4.19
N ALA A 29 5.92 2.19 3.94
CA ALA A 29 7.21 2.65 4.46
C ALA A 29 7.62 4.01 3.86
N GLU A 30 7.37 4.23 2.57
CA GLU A 30 7.60 5.54 1.94
C GLU A 30 6.60 6.60 2.44
N MET A 31 5.33 6.24 2.66
CA MET A 31 4.34 7.14 3.26
C MET A 31 4.73 7.57 4.68
N TYR A 32 5.31 6.66 5.46
CA TYR A 32 5.84 6.97 6.78
C TYR A 32 6.94 8.03 6.69
N SER A 33 7.88 7.87 5.75
CA SER A 33 9.01 8.80 5.61
C SER A 33 8.59 10.18 5.10
N ILE A 34 7.53 10.28 4.29
CA ILE A 34 7.01 11.57 3.78
C ILE A 34 5.86 12.16 4.62
N GLY A 35 5.48 11.48 5.71
CA GLY A 35 4.48 11.96 6.66
C GLY A 35 3.04 11.95 6.14
N CYS A 36 2.64 10.94 5.34
CA CYS A 36 1.25 10.78 4.90
C CYS A 36 0.64 9.41 5.24
N LEU A 37 1.30 8.62 6.10
CA LEU A 37 0.79 7.32 6.53
C LEU A 37 -0.51 7.45 7.37
N ALA A 38 -0.64 8.52 8.16
CA ALA A 38 -1.82 8.77 8.98
C ALA A 38 -3.10 8.85 8.13
N LEU A 39 -3.01 9.47 6.94
CA LEU A 39 -4.10 9.58 5.98
C LEU A 39 -4.66 8.21 5.55
N VAL A 40 -3.80 7.26 5.17
CA VAL A 40 -4.26 5.93 4.73
C VAL A 40 -4.73 5.05 5.89
N LYS A 41 -4.25 5.33 7.12
CA LYS A 41 -4.72 4.68 8.35
C LYS A 41 -6.02 5.27 8.89
N LYS A 42 -6.54 6.35 8.26
CA LYS A 42 -7.73 7.08 8.71
C LYS A 42 -7.56 7.66 10.13
N GLU A 43 -6.32 8.01 10.48
CA GLU A 43 -6.01 8.72 11.71
C GLU A 43 -6.31 10.22 11.55
N VAL A 44 -6.26 10.98 12.64
CA VAL A 44 -6.47 12.44 12.59
C VAL A 44 -5.28 13.09 11.87
N VAL A 45 -5.58 13.77 10.77
CA VAL A 45 -4.60 14.47 9.92
C VAL A 45 -4.80 15.99 10.06
N THR A 46 -3.72 16.71 10.33
CA THR A 46 -3.75 18.18 10.50
C THR A 46 -3.68 18.93 9.17
N ASN A 47 -2.99 18.39 8.14
CA ASN A 47 -2.88 19.01 6.82
C ASN A 47 -3.35 18.07 5.70
N LEU A 48 -4.66 17.85 5.64
CA LEU A 48 -5.29 16.86 4.77
C LEU A 48 -4.98 17.05 3.28
N ALA A 49 -4.96 18.30 2.80
CA ALA A 49 -4.70 18.61 1.39
C ALA A 49 -3.25 18.30 1.00
N GLU A 50 -2.28 18.67 1.84
CA GLU A 50 -0.87 18.40 1.58
C GLU A 50 -0.58 16.90 1.58
N GLU A 51 -1.12 16.16 2.56
CA GLU A 51 -0.94 14.70 2.63
C GLU A 51 -1.59 13.97 1.45
N ASN A 52 -2.75 14.45 0.98
CA ASN A 52 -3.39 13.90 -0.22
C ASN A 52 -2.51 14.07 -1.46
N ILE A 53 -1.96 15.27 -1.68
CA ILE A 53 -1.08 15.52 -2.84
C ILE A 53 0.19 14.66 -2.75
N LYS A 54 0.81 14.56 -1.56
CA LYS A 54 1.98 13.69 -1.34
C LYS A 54 1.67 12.23 -1.68
N LEU A 55 0.53 11.73 -1.19
CA LEU A 55 0.07 10.37 -1.44
C LEU A 55 -0.24 10.15 -2.93
N TYR A 56 -0.87 11.11 -3.61
CA TYR A 56 -1.16 11.07 -5.04
C TYR A 56 0.13 10.93 -5.85
N VAL A 57 1.09 11.84 -5.64
CA VAL A 57 2.37 11.84 -6.35
C VAL A 57 3.15 10.56 -6.09
N LEU A 58 3.20 10.09 -4.83
CA LEU A 58 3.86 8.84 -4.48
C LEU A 58 3.24 7.64 -5.22
N THR A 59 1.90 7.58 -5.23
CA THR A 59 1.17 6.46 -5.85
C THR A 59 1.40 6.45 -7.36
N MET A 60 1.24 7.59 -8.04
CA MET A 60 1.44 7.72 -9.49
C MET A 60 2.86 7.34 -9.93
N LYS A 61 3.89 7.71 -9.15
CA LYS A 61 5.30 7.35 -9.43
C LYS A 61 5.58 5.84 -9.43
N HIS A 62 4.69 5.05 -8.82
CA HIS A 62 4.82 3.61 -8.64
C HIS A 62 3.79 2.80 -9.45
N LEU A 63 3.19 3.40 -10.47
CA LEU A 63 2.32 2.71 -11.42
C LEU A 63 3.11 2.31 -12.67
N ASP A 64 2.68 1.21 -13.30
CA ASP A 64 3.03 0.91 -14.68
C ASP A 64 1.99 1.53 -15.65
N GLU A 65 2.21 1.32 -16.95
CA GLU A 65 1.35 1.88 -18.01
C GLU A 65 -0.09 1.36 -17.94
N GLU A 66 -0.31 0.08 -17.61
CA GLU A 66 -1.65 -0.49 -17.46
C GLU A 66 -2.42 0.22 -16.33
N HIS A 67 -1.76 0.43 -15.19
CA HIS A 67 -2.37 1.08 -14.04
C HIS A 67 -2.58 2.57 -14.27
N ILE A 68 -1.70 3.25 -15.01
CA ILE A 68 -1.93 4.64 -15.43
C ILE A 68 -3.18 4.73 -16.31
N ALA A 69 -3.37 3.82 -17.26
CA ALA A 69 -4.59 3.80 -18.08
C ALA A 69 -5.86 3.58 -17.23
N ILE A 70 -5.79 2.72 -16.21
CA ILE A 70 -6.89 2.53 -15.25
C ILE A 70 -7.19 3.83 -14.50
N VAL A 71 -6.16 4.57 -14.05
CA VAL A 71 -6.36 5.87 -13.40
C VAL A 71 -7.05 6.82 -14.36
N ASN A 72 -6.49 7.04 -15.55
CA ASN A 72 -7.04 7.99 -16.53
C ASN A 72 -8.49 7.67 -16.95
N SER A 73 -8.87 6.39 -16.96
CA SER A 73 -10.26 6.00 -17.28
C SER A 73 -11.25 6.24 -16.14
N LYS A 74 -10.80 6.23 -14.88
CA LYS A 74 -11.64 6.36 -13.68
C LYS A 74 -11.60 7.74 -13.04
N PHE A 75 -10.46 8.39 -13.15
CA PHE A 75 -10.16 9.71 -12.63
C PHE A 75 -10.10 10.63 -13.86
N GLY A 76 -11.11 11.49 -14.00
CA GLY A 76 -11.02 12.62 -14.93
C GLY A 76 -9.97 13.63 -14.45
N SER A 77 -9.77 14.70 -15.22
CA SER A 77 -8.86 15.81 -14.88
C SER A 77 -9.11 16.41 -13.49
N ASP A 78 -10.34 16.30 -13.01
CA ASP A 78 -10.83 17.02 -11.83
C ASP A 78 -10.45 16.34 -10.51
N LYS A 79 -9.82 15.16 -10.58
CA LYS A 79 -9.39 14.37 -9.41
C LYS A 79 -7.87 14.36 -9.23
N GLU A 80 -7.16 15.26 -9.91
CA GLU A 80 -5.73 15.42 -9.71
C GLU A 80 -5.43 15.84 -8.25
N GLY A 81 -4.52 15.13 -7.59
CA GLY A 81 -4.18 15.38 -6.19
C GLY A 81 -5.00 14.58 -5.16
N GLU A 82 -6.04 13.85 -5.58
CA GLU A 82 -6.85 13.00 -4.69
C GLU A 82 -6.15 11.67 -4.35
N GLY A 83 -5.10 11.74 -3.54
CA GLY A 83 -4.24 10.61 -3.22
C GLY A 83 -4.95 9.49 -2.46
N LEU A 84 -5.85 9.82 -1.54
CA LEU A 84 -6.57 8.82 -0.74
C LEU A 84 -7.52 8.00 -1.61
N GLU A 85 -8.28 8.65 -2.49
CA GLU A 85 -9.16 7.95 -3.43
C GLU A 85 -8.38 7.05 -4.38
N LEU A 86 -7.24 7.52 -4.89
CA LEU A 86 -6.34 6.75 -5.74
C LEU A 86 -5.76 5.52 -5.02
N TRP A 87 -5.38 5.67 -3.75
CA TRP A 87 -4.92 4.57 -2.92
C TRP A 87 -6.01 3.51 -2.71
N GLU A 88 -7.22 3.95 -2.34
CA GLU A 88 -8.36 3.07 -2.14
C GLU A 88 -8.82 2.41 -3.44
N LEU A 89 -8.69 3.05 -4.61
CA LEU A 89 -8.94 2.44 -5.91
C LEU A 89 -8.13 1.14 -6.07
N PHE A 90 -6.81 1.21 -5.89
CA PHE A 90 -5.94 0.05 -6.08
C PHE A 90 -6.09 -0.95 -4.96
N LYS A 91 -6.26 -0.49 -3.72
CA LYS A 91 -6.60 -1.38 -2.61
C LYS A 91 -7.86 -2.18 -2.90
N ASN A 92 -8.94 -1.55 -3.34
CA ASN A 92 -10.17 -2.25 -3.67
C ASN A 92 -10.04 -3.15 -4.90
N LYS A 93 -9.30 -2.73 -5.94
CA LYS A 93 -9.01 -3.55 -7.14
C LYS A 93 -8.27 -4.85 -6.78
N TYR A 94 -7.39 -4.80 -5.77
CA TYR A 94 -6.59 -5.94 -5.34
C TYR A 94 -7.07 -6.59 -4.05
N ALA A 95 -8.09 -6.03 -3.39
CA ALA A 95 -8.65 -6.58 -2.17
C ALA A 95 -9.35 -7.92 -2.37
N SER A 96 -9.74 -8.23 -3.60
CA SER A 96 -10.27 -9.52 -4.03
C SER A 96 -9.22 -10.47 -4.60
N ASN A 97 -7.92 -10.12 -4.53
CA ASN A 97 -6.84 -10.98 -4.97
C ASN A 97 -6.29 -11.75 -3.76
N GLU A 98 -6.09 -13.06 -3.92
CA GLU A 98 -5.57 -14.00 -2.91
C GLU A 98 -4.40 -13.42 -2.10
N ALA A 99 -3.46 -12.75 -2.78
CA ALA A 99 -2.30 -12.13 -2.13
C ALA A 99 -2.65 -11.02 -1.11
N HIS A 100 -3.78 -10.32 -1.27
CA HIS A 100 -4.25 -9.33 -0.29
C HIS A 100 -4.97 -9.99 0.89
N HIS A 101 -5.68 -11.09 0.66
CA HIS A 101 -6.24 -11.93 1.73
C HIS A 101 -5.11 -12.50 2.60
N GLN A 102 -4.07 -13.06 1.97
CA GLN A 102 -2.90 -13.59 2.66
C GLN A 102 -2.11 -12.51 3.41
N MET A 103 -1.96 -11.30 2.85
CA MET A 103 -1.26 -10.19 3.52
C MET A 103 -2.07 -9.61 4.70
N ARG A 104 -3.39 -9.52 4.59
CA ARG A 104 -4.26 -9.15 5.73
C ARG A 104 -4.17 -10.21 6.84
N ALA A 105 -4.28 -11.50 6.48
CA ALA A 105 -4.15 -12.60 7.42
C ALA A 105 -2.76 -12.62 8.10
N LEU A 106 -1.70 -12.28 7.38
CA LEU A 106 -0.35 -12.12 7.93
C LEU A 106 -0.27 -10.94 8.92
N GLY A 107 -0.88 -9.81 8.61
CA GLY A 107 -0.95 -8.66 9.54
C GLY A 107 -1.67 -9.02 10.84
N GLU A 108 -2.82 -9.70 10.75
CA GLU A 108 -3.57 -10.20 11.90
C GLU A 108 -2.76 -11.23 12.71
N PHE A 109 -1.98 -12.08 12.05
CA PHE A 109 -1.10 -13.06 12.69
C PHE A 109 0.07 -12.39 13.44
N ILE A 110 0.68 -11.36 12.86
CA ILE A 110 1.80 -10.61 13.48
C ILE A 110 1.32 -9.86 14.74
N ASP A 111 0.07 -9.38 14.74
CA ASP A 111 -0.51 -8.64 15.87
C ASP A 111 -1.01 -9.54 17.02
N LEU A 112 -0.88 -10.86 16.91
CA LEU A 112 -1.25 -11.79 17.98
C LEU A 112 -0.43 -11.54 19.25
N LYS A 113 -1.13 -11.43 20.38
CA LYS A 113 -0.53 -11.22 21.70
C LYS A 113 -0.72 -12.47 22.54
N PHE A 114 0.37 -12.99 23.07
CA PHE A 114 0.34 -14.10 24.00
C PHE A 114 -0.43 -13.72 25.27
N LYS A 115 -1.50 -14.49 25.57
CA LYS A 115 -2.29 -14.36 26.80
C LYS A 115 -2.28 -15.67 27.59
N GLU A 116 -2.76 -16.74 26.97
CA GLU A 116 -2.80 -18.09 27.54
C GLU A 116 -2.35 -19.11 26.49
N THR A 117 -1.58 -20.11 26.90
CA THR A 117 -0.97 -21.10 25.99
C THR A 117 -2.00 -21.83 25.12
N LYS A 118 -3.13 -22.23 25.68
CA LYS A 118 -4.16 -23.01 24.95
C LYS A 118 -4.82 -22.20 23.84
N ASP A 119 -5.11 -20.93 24.12
CA ASP A 119 -5.76 -20.04 23.15
C ASP A 119 -4.75 -19.52 22.14
N PHE A 120 -3.53 -19.22 22.56
CA PHE A 120 -2.46 -18.80 21.66
C PHE A 120 -2.10 -19.85 20.62
N VAL A 121 -2.06 -21.14 20.99
CA VAL A 121 -1.81 -22.23 20.03
C VAL A 121 -2.93 -22.32 18.99
N LYS A 122 -4.19 -22.12 19.40
CA LYS A 122 -5.33 -22.09 18.47
C LYS A 122 -5.29 -20.88 17.54
N GLU A 123 -4.98 -19.71 18.07
CA GLU A 123 -4.84 -18.47 17.31
C GLU A 123 -3.70 -18.58 16.29
N ILE A 124 -2.56 -19.17 16.67
CA ILE A 124 -1.45 -19.43 15.74
C ILE A 124 -1.87 -20.39 14.62
N GLN A 125 -2.51 -21.52 14.97
CA GLN A 125 -2.96 -22.50 13.97
C GLN A 125 -3.96 -21.88 12.99
N SER A 126 -4.93 -21.11 13.49
CA SER A 126 -5.90 -20.42 12.66
C SER A 126 -5.24 -19.38 11.75
N GLY A 127 -4.27 -18.62 12.25
CA GLY A 127 -3.56 -17.63 11.45
C GLY A 127 -2.72 -18.25 10.34
N ILE A 128 -2.03 -19.37 10.62
CA ILE A 128 -1.27 -20.12 9.60
C ILE A 128 -2.21 -20.64 8.50
N SER A 129 -3.37 -21.20 8.87
CA SER A 129 -4.35 -21.69 7.90
C SER A 129 -4.91 -20.58 7.01
N ASN A 130 -5.16 -19.39 7.57
CA ASN A 130 -5.69 -18.24 6.83
C ASN A 130 -4.67 -17.58 5.89
N ILE A 131 -3.37 -17.84 6.09
CA ILE A 131 -2.29 -17.35 5.21
C ILE A 131 -2.04 -18.32 4.04
N GLY A 132 -2.29 -19.63 4.23
CA GLY A 132 -2.01 -20.67 3.25
C GLY A 132 -3.21 -21.19 2.45
N ALA A 133 -4.42 -20.72 2.78
CA ALA A 133 -5.64 -20.94 1.97
C ALA A 133 -5.62 -20.07 0.70
#